data_AF-A0A2C9K8H9-F1
#
_entry.id   AF-A0A2C9K8H9-F1
#
_cell.length_a   1.000
_cell.length_b   1.000
_cell.length_c   1.000
_cell.angle_alpha   90.00
_cell.angle_beta   90.00
_cell.angle_gamma   90.00
#
_symmetry.space_group_name_H-M   'P 1'
#
loop_
_entity.id
_entity.type
_entity.pdbx_description
1 polymer ?
#
loop_
_entity_poly.entity_id
_entity_poly.type
_entity_poly.pdbx_seq_one_letter_code
_entity_poly.pdbx_strand_id
1 'polypeptide(L)'
;MNRRTLLERKIRAKSWKLFALCIAFVTLTHIVYQRVQFNAVQEAKNQPNERRNQNQNEELNKDSEIYQNRARALSHVCSTTSSNHHYKYFFDKANTMAYCPIEKVGCTYWKNIFRYINNETGGNVYESPFDIPRMLTHSLAFDSIRVVYFDEPWPEHLDTSLRFLFVREPYSRLWSAWIDKFWLPGEWPNTGRHIARFLNLSESQKCYGNATFQQFLLYVTNDKFKENPDLINNHWKPYSHLCDPCRFKPQIIGKMETFSPDTRTILKELNLTWILDLPRKSVLNEKEINTALDTSVQEINMLTKSNFDWGVILKKYDKNCFDDVDVYYRLWKAFQYNGHLPLTASFPFTEHDRHSLTPEIFIQKCEETYSVWKKEPGYAPADQKKKMMIQAYKGVPMEVIHKLQSLYALDFQMFQYDKEPSYLFGDRLQ
;
A
#
# COMPACT_ATOMS: atom_id res chain seq x y z
N MET A 1 -48.42 -47.15 7.21
CA MET A 1 -47.35 -46.15 6.94
C MET A 1 -47.86 -45.15 5.90
N ASN A 2 -47.95 -43.87 6.26
CA ASN A 2 -48.78 -42.87 5.56
C ASN A 2 -48.15 -42.45 4.22
N ARG A 3 -48.83 -42.64 3.07
CA ARG A 3 -48.28 -42.34 1.72
C ARG A 3 -47.79 -40.89 1.57
N ARG A 4 -48.38 -39.94 2.32
CA ARG A 4 -47.98 -38.53 2.36
C ARG A 4 -46.54 -38.32 2.84
N THR A 5 -46.11 -39.01 3.90
CA THR A 5 -44.76 -38.82 4.49
C THR A 5 -43.65 -39.44 3.61
N LEU A 6 -43.98 -40.47 2.81
CA LEU A 6 -43.06 -41.05 1.84
C LEU A 6 -42.85 -40.13 0.62
N LEU A 7 -43.91 -39.44 0.17
CA LEU A 7 -43.86 -38.49 -0.94
C LEU A 7 -43.05 -37.24 -0.56
N GLU A 8 -43.28 -36.68 0.64
CA GLU A 8 -42.51 -35.54 1.17
C GLU A 8 -41.02 -35.86 1.30
N ARG A 9 -40.66 -37.05 1.80
CA ARG A 9 -39.26 -37.50 1.85
C ARG A 9 -38.63 -37.61 0.47
N LYS A 10 -39.36 -38.12 -0.53
CA LYS A 10 -38.88 -38.19 -1.93
C LYS A 10 -38.70 -36.81 -2.56
N ILE A 11 -39.62 -35.87 -2.29
CA ILE A 11 -39.51 -34.48 -2.75
C ILE A 11 -38.30 -33.81 -2.11
N ARG A 12 -38.14 -33.91 -0.78
CA ARG A 12 -37.00 -33.34 -0.06
C ARG A 12 -35.66 -33.90 -0.55
N ALA A 13 -35.58 -35.20 -0.79
CA ALA A 13 -34.39 -35.84 -1.35
C ALA A 13 -34.08 -35.38 -2.78
N LYS A 14 -35.10 -35.18 -3.63
CA LYS A 14 -34.93 -34.60 -4.97
C LYS A 14 -34.47 -33.14 -4.90
N SER A 15 -35.04 -32.33 -4.01
CA SER A 15 -34.63 -30.94 -3.79
C SER A 15 -33.18 -30.84 -3.29
N TRP A 16 -32.77 -31.71 -2.36
CA TRP A 16 -31.38 -31.79 -1.91
C TRP A 16 -30.41 -32.22 -3.02
N LYS A 17 -30.79 -33.19 -3.85
CA LYS A 17 -29.98 -33.57 -5.02
C LYS A 17 -29.86 -32.42 -6.03
N LEU A 18 -30.94 -31.69 -6.30
CA LEU A 18 -30.92 -30.55 -7.19
C LEU A 18 -30.05 -29.41 -6.63
N PHE A 19 -30.17 -29.12 -5.34
CA PHE A 19 -29.33 -28.14 -4.64
C PHE A 19 -27.85 -28.53 -4.68
N ALA A 20 -27.52 -29.79 -4.39
CA ALA A 20 -26.14 -30.29 -4.48
C ALA A 20 -25.59 -30.23 -5.92
N LEU A 21 -26.41 -30.54 -6.93
CA LEU A 21 -26.03 -30.38 -8.34
C LEU A 21 -25.80 -28.91 -8.72
N CYS A 22 -26.63 -27.98 -8.22
CA CYS A 22 -26.41 -26.55 -8.42
C CYS A 22 -25.09 -26.07 -7.80
N ILE A 23 -24.79 -26.50 -6.57
CA ILE A 23 -23.50 -26.19 -5.92
C ILE A 23 -22.34 -26.81 -6.72
N ALA A 24 -22.45 -28.07 -7.13
CA ALA A 24 -21.42 -28.73 -7.94
C ALA A 24 -21.20 -28.01 -9.28
N PHE A 25 -22.27 -27.55 -9.93
CA PHE A 25 -22.16 -26.79 -11.17
C PHE A 25 -21.50 -25.42 -10.95
N VAL A 26 -21.93 -24.66 -9.94
CA VAL A 26 -21.35 -23.34 -9.61
C VAL A 26 -19.88 -23.47 -9.21
N THR A 27 -19.52 -24.50 -8.45
CA THR A 27 -18.12 -24.74 -8.07
C THR A 27 -17.28 -25.15 -9.27
N LEU A 28 -17.79 -26.02 -10.16
CA LEU A 28 -17.08 -26.41 -11.38
C LEU A 28 -16.90 -25.22 -12.33
N THR A 29 -17.92 -24.39 -12.54
CA THR A 29 -17.80 -23.18 -13.39
C THR A 29 -16.80 -22.19 -12.81
N HIS A 30 -16.78 -22.01 -11.48
CA HIS A 30 -15.79 -21.17 -10.81
C HIS A 30 -14.36 -21.68 -10.98
N ILE A 31 -14.14 -23.00 -10.82
CA ILE A 31 -12.82 -23.63 -11.01
C ILE A 31 -12.37 -23.49 -12.47
N VAL A 32 -13.25 -23.74 -13.43
CA VAL A 32 -12.95 -23.58 -14.86
C VAL A 32 -12.59 -22.13 -15.16
N TYR A 33 -13.35 -21.17 -14.64
CA TYR A 33 -13.10 -19.74 -14.85
C TYR A 33 -11.75 -19.29 -14.25
N GLN A 34 -11.41 -19.72 -13.03
CA GLN A 34 -10.08 -19.49 -12.45
C GLN A 34 -8.96 -20.08 -13.32
N ARG A 35 -9.15 -21.29 -13.85
CA ARG A 35 -8.15 -21.95 -14.70
C ARG A 35 -7.94 -21.19 -16.01
N VAL A 36 -9.01 -20.71 -16.64
CA VAL A 36 -8.96 -19.90 -17.86
C VAL A 36 -8.18 -18.61 -17.61
N GLN A 37 -8.47 -17.90 -16.51
CA GLN A 37 -7.77 -16.66 -16.16
C GLN A 37 -6.29 -16.89 -15.85
N PHE A 38 -5.97 -17.95 -15.11
CA PHE A 38 -4.58 -18.31 -14.86
C PHE A 38 -3.84 -18.60 -16.18
N ASN A 39 -4.43 -19.36 -17.08
CA ASN A 39 -3.83 -19.66 -18.38
C ASN A 39 -3.62 -18.37 -19.20
N ALA A 40 -4.59 -17.46 -19.21
CA ALA A 40 -4.46 -16.17 -19.91
C ALA A 40 -3.30 -15.32 -19.36
N VAL A 41 -3.10 -15.30 -18.03
CA VAL A 41 -1.95 -14.65 -17.40
C VAL A 41 -0.64 -15.33 -17.82
N GLN A 42 -0.57 -16.66 -17.87
CA GLN A 42 0.64 -17.36 -18.32
C GLN A 42 0.91 -17.13 -19.82
N GLU A 43 -0.12 -17.09 -20.65
CA GLU A 43 0.00 -16.76 -22.07
C GLU A 43 0.53 -15.33 -22.26
N ALA A 44 -0.01 -14.36 -21.53
CA ALA A 44 0.45 -12.97 -21.58
C ALA A 44 1.93 -12.81 -21.16
N LYS A 45 2.40 -13.61 -20.19
CA LYS A 45 3.82 -13.65 -19.80
C LYS A 45 4.73 -14.22 -20.89
N ASN A 46 4.23 -15.19 -21.65
CA ASN A 46 5.01 -15.91 -22.67
C ASN A 46 4.99 -15.19 -24.03
N GLN A 47 4.10 -14.22 -24.23
CA GLN A 47 4.10 -13.40 -25.43
C GLN A 47 5.32 -12.46 -25.44
N PRO A 48 6.10 -12.41 -26.54
CA PRO A 48 7.14 -11.41 -26.69
C PRO A 48 6.53 -10.02 -26.54
N ASN A 49 7.20 -9.14 -25.80
CA ASN A 49 6.87 -7.72 -25.80
C ASN A 49 7.12 -7.16 -27.22
N GLU A 50 6.17 -7.34 -28.13
CA GLU A 50 6.16 -6.61 -29.39
C GLU A 50 6.17 -5.13 -29.04
N ARG A 51 7.13 -4.38 -29.60
CA ARG A 51 7.34 -2.95 -29.38
C ARG A 51 6.06 -2.17 -29.74
N ARG A 52 5.10 -2.08 -28.83
CA ARG A 52 3.93 -1.20 -28.97
C ARG A 52 4.39 0.23 -28.77
N ASN A 53 4.66 0.87 -29.90
CA ASN A 53 4.87 2.30 -30.18
C ASN A 53 5.48 3.18 -29.08
N GLN A 54 6.78 3.37 -29.30
CA GLN A 54 7.66 4.49 -28.97
C GLN A 54 6.98 5.87 -28.91
N ASN A 55 7.03 6.48 -27.73
CA ASN A 55 7.51 7.85 -27.63
C ASN A 55 8.97 7.76 -27.17
N GLN A 56 9.90 8.20 -28.02
CA GLN A 56 11.35 8.18 -27.82
C GLN A 56 11.77 9.21 -26.75
N ASN A 57 11.38 9.00 -25.50
CA ASN A 57 12.16 9.48 -24.36
C ASN A 57 13.02 8.30 -23.91
N GLU A 58 14.32 8.52 -23.66
CA GLU A 58 15.30 7.51 -23.28
C GLU A 58 14.68 6.42 -22.39
N GLU A 59 14.51 5.22 -22.97
CA GLU A 59 13.73 4.19 -22.33
C GLU A 59 14.60 3.51 -21.25
N LEU A 60 14.37 3.89 -19.99
CA LEU A 60 15.10 3.36 -18.84
C LEU A 60 15.05 1.83 -18.78
N ASN A 61 16.22 1.23 -18.59
CA ASN A 61 16.46 -0.19 -18.33
C ASN A 61 17.28 -0.35 -17.04
N LYS A 62 17.47 -1.58 -16.55
CA LYS A 62 18.22 -1.83 -15.29
C LYS A 62 19.67 -1.28 -15.30
N ASP A 63 20.28 -1.16 -16.49
CA ASP A 63 21.65 -0.70 -16.67
C ASP A 63 21.74 0.82 -16.87
N SER A 64 20.62 1.53 -16.82
CA SER A 64 20.58 2.99 -16.96
C SER A 64 21.32 3.68 -15.81
N GLU A 65 21.97 4.81 -16.13
CA GLU A 65 22.87 5.51 -15.20
C GLU A 65 22.21 5.83 -13.85
N ILE A 66 20.92 6.16 -13.85
CA ILE A 66 20.15 6.43 -12.64
C ILE A 66 20.16 5.26 -11.65
N TYR A 67 20.03 4.02 -12.11
CA TYR A 67 20.03 2.84 -11.23
C TYR A 67 21.45 2.47 -10.81
N GLN A 68 22.43 2.61 -11.70
CA GLN A 68 23.84 2.45 -11.35
C GLN A 68 24.28 3.44 -10.26
N ASN A 69 23.88 4.71 -10.38
CA ASN A 69 24.15 5.76 -9.40
C ASN A 69 23.52 5.42 -8.03
N ARG A 70 22.24 5.00 -8.02
CA ARG A 70 21.55 4.60 -6.78
C ARG A 70 22.20 3.36 -6.14
N ALA A 71 22.57 2.36 -6.93
CA ALA A 71 23.24 1.15 -6.45
C ALA A 71 24.64 1.45 -5.89
N ARG A 72 25.44 2.29 -6.58
CA ARG A 72 26.76 2.72 -6.10
C ARG A 72 26.67 3.44 -4.75
N ALA A 73 25.68 4.32 -4.59
CA ALA A 73 25.45 5.03 -3.33
C ALA A 73 25.18 4.06 -2.17
N LEU A 74 24.30 3.09 -2.41
CA LEU A 74 24.02 2.04 -1.44
C LEU A 74 25.28 1.24 -1.12
N SER A 75 26.00 0.75 -2.13
CA SER A 75 27.24 -0.04 -1.94
C SER A 75 28.31 0.72 -1.14
N HIS A 76 28.44 2.03 -1.34
CA HIS A 76 29.37 2.86 -0.58
C HIS A 76 29.04 2.83 0.92
N VAL A 77 27.79 3.06 1.31
CA VAL A 77 27.35 3.01 2.73
C VAL A 77 27.49 1.61 3.32
N CYS A 78 27.19 0.58 2.52
CA CYS A 78 27.33 -0.82 2.93
C CYS A 78 28.78 -1.26 3.15
N SER A 79 29.75 -0.58 2.51
CA SER A 79 31.18 -0.89 2.71
C SER A 79 31.71 -0.41 4.08
N THR A 80 31.04 0.57 4.69
CA THR A 80 31.46 1.18 5.95
C THR A 80 30.57 0.82 7.13
N THR A 81 29.49 0.04 6.90
CA THR A 81 28.48 -0.26 7.92
C THR A 81 28.13 -1.75 7.89
N SER A 82 28.28 -2.46 9.01
CA SER A 82 27.73 -3.80 9.17
C SER A 82 26.29 -3.71 9.68
N SER A 83 25.34 -4.19 8.89
CA SER A 83 23.94 -4.32 9.31
C SER A 83 23.64 -5.79 9.59
N ASN A 84 23.30 -6.14 10.84
CA ASN A 84 23.04 -7.51 11.29
C ASN A 84 21.67 -7.64 11.98
N HIS A 85 20.58 -7.19 11.35
CA HIS A 85 19.24 -7.28 11.96
C HIS A 85 18.34 -8.34 11.29
N HIS A 86 17.08 -8.44 11.73
CA HIS A 86 16.11 -9.41 11.21
C HIS A 86 15.35 -8.83 10.01
N TYR A 87 15.29 -9.56 8.90
CA TYR A 87 14.78 -9.05 7.61
C TYR A 87 13.94 -10.08 6.86
N LYS A 88 13.13 -9.59 5.92
CA LYS A 88 12.40 -10.44 4.97
C LYS A 88 12.32 -9.82 3.58
N TYR A 89 12.52 -10.64 2.56
CA TYR A 89 12.19 -10.32 1.17
C TYR A 89 11.33 -11.42 0.56
N PHE A 90 10.61 -11.07 -0.49
CA PHE A 90 9.82 -11.98 -1.28
C PHE A 90 10.68 -12.49 -2.42
N PHE A 91 10.77 -13.81 -2.55
CA PHE A 91 11.45 -14.47 -3.64
C PHE A 91 10.45 -15.31 -4.45
N ASP A 92 10.26 -14.91 -5.69
CA ASP A 92 9.41 -15.58 -6.66
C ASP A 92 10.31 -16.28 -7.69
N LYS A 93 10.56 -17.57 -7.44
CA LYS A 93 11.41 -18.39 -8.30
C LYS A 93 10.82 -18.54 -9.70
N ALA A 94 9.49 -18.63 -9.82
CA ALA A 94 8.82 -18.86 -11.09
C ALA A 94 8.95 -17.67 -12.04
N ASN A 95 8.89 -16.45 -11.49
CA ASN A 95 9.00 -15.21 -12.26
C ASN A 95 10.41 -14.59 -12.20
N THR A 96 11.40 -15.30 -11.64
CA THR A 96 12.80 -14.86 -11.52
C THR A 96 12.95 -13.45 -10.93
N MET A 97 12.22 -13.16 -9.86
CA MET A 97 12.26 -11.85 -9.22
C MET A 97 12.31 -11.95 -7.70
N ALA A 98 12.96 -10.98 -7.08
CA ALA A 98 12.88 -10.78 -5.65
C ALA A 98 12.58 -9.32 -5.33
N TYR A 99 11.70 -9.13 -4.36
CA TYR A 99 11.17 -7.83 -3.98
C TYR A 99 11.23 -7.66 -2.47
N CYS A 100 11.64 -6.48 -2.03
CA CYS A 100 11.60 -6.14 -0.62
C CYS A 100 10.32 -5.37 -0.25
N PRO A 101 9.37 -5.98 0.49
CA PRO A 101 8.04 -5.42 0.69
C PRO A 101 7.99 -4.38 1.82
N ILE A 102 8.68 -3.26 1.63
CA ILE A 102 8.76 -2.20 2.65
C ILE A 102 7.44 -1.41 2.71
N GLU A 103 7.00 -1.09 3.92
CA GLU A 103 5.80 -0.33 4.18
C GLU A 103 5.93 1.13 3.75
N LYS A 104 4.82 1.69 3.22
CA LYS A 104 4.65 3.11 2.86
C LYS A 104 5.50 3.59 1.67
N VAL A 105 6.01 2.65 0.87
CA VAL A 105 6.75 2.88 -0.39
C VAL A 105 6.14 2.15 -1.59
N GLY A 106 4.81 1.94 -1.59
CA GLY A 106 4.11 1.25 -2.68
C GLY A 106 4.02 -0.27 -2.53
N CYS A 107 4.23 -0.84 -1.34
CA CYS A 107 4.17 -2.30 -1.18
C CYS A 107 2.82 -2.94 -1.47
N THR A 108 1.68 -2.28 -1.22
CA THR A 108 0.37 -2.83 -1.63
C THR A 108 0.32 -3.05 -3.15
N TYR A 109 0.84 -2.09 -3.93
CA TYR A 109 0.89 -2.17 -5.39
C TYR A 109 1.68 -3.41 -5.86
N TRP A 110 2.90 -3.58 -5.35
CA TRP A 110 3.74 -4.71 -5.71
C TRP A 110 3.22 -6.04 -5.17
N LYS A 111 2.70 -6.09 -3.94
CA LYS A 111 2.06 -7.30 -3.41
C LYS A 111 0.89 -7.74 -4.29
N ASN A 112 0.09 -6.79 -4.80
CA ASN A 112 -1.01 -7.10 -5.71
C ASN A 112 -0.53 -7.68 -7.05
N ILE A 113 0.55 -7.14 -7.62
CA ILE A 113 1.17 -7.72 -8.81
C ILE A 113 1.64 -9.16 -8.52
N PHE A 114 2.36 -9.38 -7.42
CA PHE A 114 2.81 -10.71 -7.00
C PHE A 114 1.64 -11.69 -6.82
N ARG A 115 0.54 -11.25 -6.20
CA ARG A 115 -0.67 -12.07 -6.05
C ARG A 115 -1.32 -12.40 -7.38
N TYR A 116 -1.48 -11.39 -8.23
CA TYR A 116 -2.15 -11.54 -9.51
C TYR A 116 -1.41 -12.50 -10.43
N ILE A 117 -0.10 -12.32 -10.61
CA ILE A 117 0.67 -13.13 -11.55
C ILE A 117 0.88 -14.59 -11.09
N ASN A 118 0.70 -14.86 -9.78
CA ASN A 118 0.79 -16.19 -9.20
C ASN A 118 -0.57 -16.80 -8.86
N ASN A 119 -1.68 -16.10 -9.17
CA ASN A 119 -3.05 -16.51 -8.84
C ASN A 119 -3.25 -16.81 -7.34
N GLU A 120 -2.68 -15.99 -6.49
CA GLU A 120 -2.74 -16.08 -5.02
C GLU A 120 -3.73 -15.09 -4.43
N THR A 121 -4.98 -15.25 -4.86
CA THR A 121 -6.10 -14.34 -4.61
C THR A 121 -7.18 -15.00 -3.74
N GLY A 122 -6.83 -16.07 -3.02
CA GLY A 122 -7.77 -16.81 -2.16
C GLY A 122 -8.93 -17.44 -2.93
N GLY A 123 -8.71 -17.78 -4.20
CA GLY A 123 -9.76 -18.30 -5.09
C GLY A 123 -10.70 -17.23 -5.66
N ASN A 124 -10.40 -15.94 -5.51
CA ASN A 124 -11.15 -14.90 -6.19
C ASN A 124 -10.52 -14.58 -7.54
N VAL A 125 -11.34 -14.23 -8.52
CA VAL A 125 -10.86 -13.78 -9.82
C VAL A 125 -10.93 -12.26 -9.89
N TYR A 126 -9.86 -11.66 -10.38
CA TYR A 126 -9.75 -10.23 -10.62
C TYR A 126 -9.27 -10.01 -12.06
N GLU A 127 -9.78 -8.98 -12.72
CA GLU A 127 -9.34 -8.61 -14.08
C GLU A 127 -7.98 -7.90 -14.05
N SER A 128 -7.66 -7.28 -12.91
CA SER A 128 -6.47 -6.48 -12.72
C SER A 128 -5.88 -6.66 -11.31
N PRO A 129 -4.55 -6.59 -11.13
CA PRO A 129 -3.96 -6.54 -9.79
C PRO A 129 -4.47 -5.35 -8.98
N PHE A 130 -4.91 -4.28 -9.64
CA PHE A 130 -5.38 -3.07 -8.97
C PHE A 130 -6.79 -3.21 -8.38
N ASP A 131 -7.52 -4.27 -8.74
CA ASP A 131 -8.83 -4.59 -8.17
C ASP A 131 -8.74 -5.47 -6.91
N ILE A 132 -7.55 -6.00 -6.61
CA ILE A 132 -7.34 -6.86 -5.44
C ILE A 132 -7.48 -6.02 -4.16
N PRO A 133 -8.43 -6.36 -3.25
CA PRO A 133 -8.66 -5.60 -2.04
C PRO A 133 -7.42 -5.56 -1.13
N ARG A 134 -7.16 -4.38 -0.54
CA ARG A 134 -6.04 -4.19 0.39
C ARG A 134 -6.09 -5.17 1.57
N MET A 135 -7.28 -5.47 2.10
CA MET A 135 -7.42 -6.43 3.20
C MET A 135 -6.94 -7.82 2.79
N LEU A 136 -7.32 -8.32 1.60
CA LEU A 136 -6.81 -9.59 1.06
C LEU A 136 -5.28 -9.52 0.90
N THR A 137 -4.80 -8.41 0.34
CA THR A 137 -3.38 -8.18 0.03
C THR A 137 -2.47 -8.40 1.23
N HIS A 138 -2.89 -7.95 2.41
CA HIS A 138 -2.09 -7.97 3.63
C HIS A 138 -2.47 -9.07 4.63
N SER A 139 -3.65 -9.70 4.49
CA SER A 139 -4.11 -10.75 5.41
C SER A 139 -3.89 -12.18 4.90
N LEU A 140 -3.86 -12.39 3.58
CA LEU A 140 -3.64 -13.72 3.01
C LEU A 140 -2.14 -14.06 3.02
N ALA A 141 -1.78 -15.30 3.31
CA ALA A 141 -0.40 -15.77 3.14
C ALA A 141 -0.02 -15.79 1.65
N PHE A 142 1.28 -15.99 1.37
CA PHE A 142 1.71 -16.37 0.04
C PHE A 142 2.13 -17.84 0.04
N ASP A 143 1.71 -18.60 -0.98
CA ASP A 143 1.94 -20.05 -1.05
C ASP A 143 3.17 -20.39 -1.92
N SER A 144 3.31 -19.73 -3.06
CA SER A 144 4.39 -19.94 -4.04
C SER A 144 5.55 -18.95 -3.88
N ILE A 145 5.33 -17.83 -3.20
CA ILE A 145 6.37 -16.84 -2.95
C ILE A 145 7.07 -17.17 -1.63
N ARG A 146 8.37 -17.46 -1.72
CA ARG A 146 9.19 -17.71 -0.53
C ARG A 146 9.44 -16.39 0.18
N VAL A 147 9.01 -16.30 1.42
CA VAL A 147 9.47 -15.25 2.34
C VAL A 147 10.81 -15.72 2.89
N VAL A 148 11.90 -15.06 2.51
CA VAL A 148 13.24 -15.45 2.94
C VAL A 148 13.67 -14.59 4.10
N TYR A 149 14.00 -15.23 5.23
CA TYR A 149 14.56 -14.58 6.40
C TYR A 149 16.09 -14.56 6.39
N PHE A 150 16.69 -13.63 7.11
CA PHE A 150 18.15 -13.42 7.07
C PHE A 150 18.96 -14.60 7.63
N ASP A 151 18.45 -15.30 8.63
CA ASP A 151 19.09 -16.52 9.17
C ASP A 151 19.06 -17.68 8.18
N GLU A 152 18.32 -17.56 7.07
CA GLU A 152 18.33 -18.55 6.00
C GLU A 152 19.53 -18.37 5.05
N PRO A 153 20.04 -19.47 4.48
CA PRO A 153 21.04 -19.42 3.41
C PRO A 153 20.57 -18.61 2.20
N TRP A 154 21.51 -18.00 1.48
CA TRP A 154 21.23 -17.31 0.22
C TRP A 154 20.53 -18.28 -0.76
N PRO A 155 19.30 -17.99 -1.20
CA PRO A 155 18.55 -18.91 -2.05
C PRO A 155 19.23 -19.14 -3.39
N GLU A 156 19.21 -20.39 -3.84
CA GLU A 156 19.57 -20.74 -5.22
C GLU A 156 18.71 -19.94 -6.23
N HIS A 157 19.32 -19.52 -7.33
CA HIS A 157 18.72 -18.67 -8.38
C HIS A 157 18.38 -17.23 -7.97
N LEU A 158 18.63 -16.81 -6.73
CA LEU A 158 18.44 -15.40 -6.35
C LEU A 158 19.41 -14.48 -7.11
N ASP A 159 20.62 -14.96 -7.40
CA ASP A 159 21.64 -14.19 -8.15
C ASP A 159 21.21 -13.87 -9.58
N THR A 160 20.49 -14.80 -10.22
CA THR A 160 19.95 -14.66 -11.58
C THR A 160 18.59 -13.98 -11.61
N SER A 161 17.98 -13.71 -10.46
CA SER A 161 16.67 -13.06 -10.36
C SER A 161 16.81 -11.54 -10.31
N LEU A 162 15.86 -10.81 -10.90
CA LEU A 162 15.81 -9.35 -10.78
C LEU A 162 15.48 -8.98 -9.33
N ARG A 163 16.40 -8.32 -8.64
CA ARG A 163 16.21 -7.85 -7.27
C ARG A 163 15.87 -6.37 -7.25
N PHE A 164 14.77 -5.98 -6.63
CA PHE A 164 14.38 -4.58 -6.55
C PHE A 164 13.69 -4.21 -5.24
N LEU A 165 13.74 -2.94 -4.90
CA LEU A 165 13.01 -2.36 -3.78
C LEU A 165 12.60 -0.93 -4.11
N PHE A 166 11.61 -0.42 -3.38
CA PHE A 166 11.23 0.99 -3.46
C PHE A 166 11.59 1.70 -2.16
N VAL A 167 11.95 2.97 -2.27
CA VAL A 167 12.21 3.84 -1.12
C VAL A 167 11.45 5.16 -1.26
N ARG A 168 11.35 5.86 -0.15
CA ARG A 168 10.74 7.18 -0.04
C ARG A 168 11.57 8.00 0.92
N GLU A 169 11.63 9.30 0.70
CA GLU A 169 12.24 10.21 1.66
C GLU A 169 11.65 9.95 3.07
N PRO A 170 12.48 9.77 4.12
CA PRO A 170 12.02 9.43 5.46
C PRO A 170 10.91 10.34 6.00
N TYR A 171 11.01 11.66 5.78
CA TYR A 171 10.01 12.63 6.24
C TYR A 171 8.64 12.39 5.60
N SER A 172 8.62 12.20 4.27
CA SER A 172 7.42 11.87 3.50
C SER A 172 6.86 10.49 3.83
N ARG A 173 7.72 9.51 4.16
CA ARG A 173 7.29 8.18 4.61
C ARG A 173 6.55 8.24 5.95
N LEU A 174 7.07 8.98 6.92
CA LEU A 174 6.45 9.17 8.23
C LEU A 174 5.11 9.90 8.15
N TRP A 175 5.02 10.94 7.30
CA TRP A 175 3.75 11.61 7.02
C TRP A 175 2.69 10.62 6.51
N SER A 176 3.07 9.77 5.56
CA SER A 176 2.18 8.75 5.01
C SER A 176 1.80 7.67 6.02
N ALA A 177 2.75 7.28 6.89
CA ALA A 177 2.50 6.35 7.99
C ALA A 177 1.48 6.94 8.97
N TRP A 178 1.67 8.22 9.36
CA TRP A 178 0.76 8.90 10.27
C TRP A 178 -0.67 8.97 9.73
N ILE A 179 -0.86 9.41 8.48
CA ILE A 179 -2.20 9.49 7.88
C ILE A 179 -2.87 8.12 7.87
N ASP A 180 -2.18 7.10 7.37
CA ASP A 180 -2.76 5.77 7.15
C ASP A 180 -3.05 5.00 8.45
N LYS A 181 -2.26 5.24 9.50
CA LYS A 181 -2.25 4.41 10.71
C LYS A 181 -2.84 5.07 11.94
N PHE A 182 -2.79 6.40 12.01
CA PHE A 182 -3.24 7.15 13.18
C PHE A 182 -4.36 8.12 12.86
N TRP A 183 -4.25 8.89 11.77
CA TRP A 183 -5.38 9.70 11.34
C TRP A 183 -6.54 8.80 10.89
N LEU A 184 -6.23 7.75 10.12
CA LEU A 184 -7.12 6.66 9.76
C LEU A 184 -6.95 5.45 10.70
N PRO A 185 -7.99 4.60 10.85
CA PRO A 185 -8.06 3.52 11.83
C PRO A 185 -7.11 2.33 11.66
N GLY A 186 -6.04 2.45 10.88
CA GLY A 186 -5.17 1.32 10.51
C GLY A 186 -4.36 0.69 11.64
N GLU A 187 -4.02 1.42 12.71
CA GLU A 187 -3.24 0.92 13.87
C GLU A 187 -3.82 1.35 15.22
N TRP A 188 -5.09 1.79 15.25
CA TRP A 188 -5.76 2.27 16.46
C TRP A 188 -5.69 1.25 17.62
N PRO A 189 -6.10 -0.03 17.48
CA PRO A 189 -6.12 -0.95 18.61
C PRO A 189 -4.74 -1.28 19.20
N ASN A 190 -3.71 -1.31 18.34
CA ASN A 190 -2.38 -1.76 18.70
C ASN A 190 -1.51 -0.56 19.10
N THR A 191 -0.93 0.11 18.09
CA THR A 191 0.04 1.18 18.35
C THR A 191 -0.63 2.43 18.92
N GLY A 192 -1.86 2.76 18.51
CA GLY A 192 -2.58 3.91 19.03
C GLY A 192 -2.75 3.85 20.55
N ARG A 193 -2.95 2.65 21.12
CA ARG A 193 -2.98 2.42 22.58
C ARG A 193 -1.63 2.65 23.24
N HIS A 194 -0.55 2.19 22.62
CA HIS A 194 0.80 2.39 23.14
C HIS A 194 1.17 3.88 23.16
N ILE A 195 0.81 4.62 22.12
CA ILE A 195 1.02 6.07 22.03
C ILE A 195 0.17 6.80 23.07
N ALA A 196 -1.12 6.48 23.19
CA ALA A 196 -1.99 7.13 24.17
C ALA A 196 -1.47 6.96 25.61
N ARG A 197 -0.97 5.77 25.95
CA ARG A 197 -0.29 5.51 27.23
C ARG A 197 1.02 6.27 27.37
N PHE A 198 1.86 6.26 26.34
CA PHE A 198 3.14 6.98 26.33
C PHE A 198 2.96 8.50 26.53
N LEU A 199 1.89 9.06 25.98
CA LEU A 199 1.56 10.49 26.05
C LEU A 199 0.64 10.84 27.24
N ASN A 200 0.25 9.87 28.08
CA ASN A 200 -0.71 10.04 29.18
C ASN A 200 -2.02 10.74 28.75
N LEU A 201 -2.58 10.36 27.59
CA LEU A 201 -3.83 10.94 27.08
C LEU A 201 -5.06 10.49 27.90
N SER A 202 -6.07 11.36 28.00
CA SER A 202 -7.30 11.10 28.75
C SER A 202 -8.12 9.94 28.16
N GLU A 203 -9.05 9.39 28.93
CA GLU A 203 -9.96 8.32 28.49
C GLU A 203 -10.85 8.68 27.28
N SER A 204 -11.23 9.95 27.14
CA SER A 204 -11.93 10.46 25.95
C SER A 204 -11.02 10.56 24.71
N GLN A 205 -9.70 10.61 24.90
CA GLN A 205 -8.69 10.55 23.83
C GLN A 205 -8.16 9.13 23.61
N LYS A 206 -8.57 8.14 24.43
CA LYS A 206 -8.15 6.74 24.33
C LYS A 206 -8.72 6.00 23.12
N CYS A 207 -9.58 6.60 22.29
CA CYS A 207 -10.02 5.97 21.03
C CYS A 207 -8.95 5.94 19.93
N TYR A 208 -7.69 6.17 20.29
CA TYR A 208 -6.51 5.75 19.55
C TYR A 208 -6.25 6.50 18.22
N GLY A 209 -7.16 7.38 17.78
CA GLY A 209 -7.11 8.11 16.50
C GLY A 209 -6.87 9.62 16.56
N ASN A 210 -6.59 10.18 17.74
CA ASN A 210 -6.42 11.63 17.91
C ASN A 210 -4.98 12.08 18.16
N ALA A 211 -4.00 11.18 18.03
CA ALA A 211 -2.60 11.54 18.14
C ALA A 211 -2.21 12.49 16.99
N THR A 212 -1.78 13.70 17.34
CA THR A 212 -1.28 14.66 16.34
C THR A 212 -0.02 14.13 15.67
N PHE A 213 0.35 14.70 14.51
CA PHE A 213 1.58 14.30 13.82
C PHE A 213 2.82 14.48 14.72
N GLN A 214 2.88 15.57 15.47
CA GLN A 214 3.94 15.81 16.46
C GLN A 214 4.00 14.74 17.54
N GLN A 215 2.84 14.36 18.11
CA GLN A 215 2.72 13.32 19.12
C GLN A 215 3.17 11.95 18.59
N PHE A 216 2.81 11.65 17.34
CA PHE A 216 3.29 10.45 16.64
C PHE A 216 4.81 10.46 16.50
N LEU A 217 5.42 11.55 16.04
CA LEU A 217 6.88 11.62 15.90
C LEU A 217 7.60 11.52 17.24
N LEU A 218 7.09 12.17 18.28
CA LEU A 218 7.63 12.06 19.64
C LEU A 218 7.69 10.60 20.10
N TYR A 219 6.65 9.81 19.80
CA TYR A 219 6.65 8.37 20.07
C TYR A 219 7.67 7.63 19.22
N VAL A 220 7.70 7.86 17.90
CA VAL A 220 8.64 7.19 16.97
C VAL A 220 10.10 7.42 17.38
N THR A 221 10.41 8.57 17.96
CA THR A 221 11.76 8.93 18.41
C THR A 221 12.07 8.55 19.86
N ASN A 222 11.24 7.73 20.50
CA ASN A 222 11.49 7.27 21.86
C ASN A 222 12.81 6.48 21.93
N ASP A 223 13.68 6.79 22.89
CA ASP A 223 15.02 6.22 22.99
C ASP A 223 15.03 4.69 23.19
N LYS A 224 13.93 4.10 23.71
CA LYS A 224 13.76 2.63 23.78
C LYS A 224 13.90 1.94 22.41
N PHE A 225 13.60 2.65 21.33
CA PHE A 225 13.68 2.12 19.97
C PHE A 225 15.11 2.15 19.41
N LYS A 226 16.00 2.98 19.96
CA LYS A 226 17.44 2.89 19.70
C LYS A 226 18.04 1.67 20.40
N GLU A 227 17.59 1.40 21.63
CA GLU A 227 18.02 0.24 22.42
C GLU A 227 17.52 -1.07 21.83
N ASN A 228 16.29 -1.09 21.32
CA ASN A 228 15.70 -2.27 20.69
C ASN A 228 14.89 -1.89 19.43
N PRO A 229 15.54 -1.86 18.25
CA PRO A 229 14.89 -1.57 16.97
C PRO A 229 13.77 -2.54 16.58
N ASP A 230 13.75 -3.76 17.13
CA ASP A 230 12.70 -4.74 16.81
C ASP A 230 11.32 -4.32 17.33
N LEU A 231 11.28 -3.49 18.38
CA LEU A 231 10.05 -2.91 18.92
C LEU A 231 9.41 -1.86 18.00
N ILE A 232 10.13 -1.37 17.00
CA ILE A 232 9.60 -0.38 16.06
C ILE A 232 8.59 -1.07 15.15
N ASN A 233 7.43 -0.45 14.92
CA ASN A 233 6.46 -0.96 13.95
C ASN A 233 7.03 -0.82 12.53
N ASN A 234 6.84 -1.85 11.70
CA ASN A 234 7.41 -1.88 10.34
C ASN A 234 6.99 -0.68 9.46
N HIS A 235 5.83 -0.07 9.72
CA HIS A 235 5.35 1.10 8.97
C HIS A 235 6.24 2.35 9.10
N TRP A 236 7.04 2.47 10.16
CA TRP A 236 8.01 3.55 10.41
C TRP A 236 9.33 3.02 10.99
N LYS A 237 9.66 1.76 10.69
CA LYS A 237 10.97 1.19 10.98
C LYS A 237 11.96 1.59 9.87
N PRO A 238 13.20 1.98 10.18
CA PRO A 238 14.20 2.31 9.15
C PRO A 238 14.46 1.14 8.19
N TYR A 239 14.87 1.44 6.96
CA TYR A 239 15.06 0.43 5.90
C TYR A 239 16.10 -0.63 6.29
N SER A 240 17.16 -0.20 6.97
CA SER A 240 18.22 -1.06 7.52
C SER A 240 17.73 -2.05 8.57
N HIS A 241 16.48 -1.98 9.03
CA HIS A 241 15.84 -2.92 9.97
C HIS A 241 14.65 -3.70 9.35
N LEU A 242 14.36 -3.51 8.05
CA LEU A 242 13.26 -4.20 7.36
C LEU A 242 13.76 -5.17 6.29
N CYS A 243 14.74 -4.72 5.51
CA CYS A 243 15.17 -5.40 4.29
C CYS A 243 16.63 -5.81 4.26
N ASP A 244 17.48 -5.07 4.98
CA ASP A 244 18.92 -4.98 4.72
C ASP A 244 19.28 -4.86 3.23
N PRO A 245 19.20 -3.64 2.69
CA PRO A 245 19.59 -3.37 1.32
C PRO A 245 21.02 -3.82 0.99
N CYS A 246 21.93 -3.88 1.98
CA CYS A 246 23.32 -4.29 1.79
C CYS A 246 23.47 -5.77 1.48
N ARG A 247 22.69 -6.62 2.17
CA ARG A 247 22.61 -8.05 1.84
C ARG A 247 21.75 -8.31 0.61
N PHE A 248 20.60 -7.64 0.50
CA PHE A 248 19.66 -7.86 -0.59
C PHE A 248 20.23 -7.47 -1.97
N LYS A 249 21.14 -6.48 -2.02
CA LYS A 249 21.85 -6.04 -3.25
C LYS A 249 20.89 -5.84 -4.43
N PRO A 250 19.93 -4.90 -4.31
CA PRO A 250 18.96 -4.64 -5.38
C PRO A 250 19.68 -4.12 -6.64
N GLN A 251 19.24 -4.59 -7.80
CA GLN A 251 19.66 -4.07 -9.11
C GLN A 251 18.88 -2.79 -9.45
N ILE A 252 17.61 -2.72 -9.04
CA ILE A 252 16.78 -1.52 -9.21
C ILE A 252 16.32 -1.02 -7.85
N ILE A 253 16.74 0.20 -7.50
CA ILE A 253 16.22 0.96 -6.36
C ILE A 253 15.24 1.98 -6.92
N GLY A 254 13.94 1.71 -6.82
CA GLY A 254 12.89 2.65 -7.18
C GLY A 254 12.69 3.72 -6.11
N LYS A 255 12.28 4.92 -6.50
CA LYS A 255 11.91 5.99 -5.57
C LYS A 255 10.43 6.37 -5.73
N MET A 256 9.78 6.82 -4.66
CA MET A 256 8.39 7.27 -4.75
C MET A 256 8.22 8.50 -5.64
N GLU A 257 9.26 9.33 -5.73
CA GLU A 257 9.34 10.51 -6.61
C GLU A 257 9.40 10.10 -8.09
N THR A 258 9.91 8.91 -8.39
CA THR A 258 10.02 8.33 -9.74
C THR A 258 9.24 7.01 -9.86
N PHE A 259 8.15 6.85 -9.10
CA PHE A 259 7.47 5.56 -8.94
C PHE A 259 6.98 4.98 -10.26
N SER A 260 6.33 5.79 -11.10
CA SER A 260 5.79 5.37 -12.40
C SER A 260 6.86 4.92 -13.40
N PRO A 261 7.91 5.72 -13.71
CA PRO A 261 8.97 5.27 -14.60
C PRO A 261 9.75 4.08 -14.02
N ASP A 262 10.06 4.06 -12.72
CA ASP A 262 10.77 2.93 -12.09
C ASP A 262 9.95 1.63 -12.16
N THR A 263 8.64 1.72 -11.94
CA THR A 263 7.72 0.57 -12.08
C THR A 263 7.68 0.07 -13.51
N ARG A 264 7.61 0.97 -14.50
CA ARG A 264 7.61 0.59 -15.91
C ARG A 264 8.90 -0.13 -16.29
N THR A 265 10.07 0.34 -15.82
CA THR A 265 11.34 -0.33 -16.06
C THR A 265 11.37 -1.72 -15.43
N ILE A 266 10.96 -1.87 -14.16
CA ILE A 266 10.93 -3.19 -13.52
C ILE A 266 10.00 -4.15 -14.26
N LEU A 267 8.79 -3.72 -14.62
CA LEU A 267 7.86 -4.56 -15.39
C LEU A 267 8.42 -4.92 -16.76
N LYS A 268 9.17 -4.02 -17.41
CA LYS A 268 9.82 -4.31 -18.69
C LYS A 268 10.90 -5.39 -18.55
N GLU A 269 11.78 -5.27 -17.56
CA GLU A 269 12.82 -6.27 -17.27
C GLU A 269 12.24 -7.65 -16.94
N LEU A 270 11.01 -7.70 -16.43
CA LEU A 270 10.28 -8.92 -16.09
C LEU A 270 9.34 -9.44 -17.20
N ASN A 271 9.25 -8.75 -18.34
CA ASN A 271 8.25 -9.04 -19.39
C ASN A 271 6.78 -9.01 -18.88
N LEU A 272 6.48 -8.07 -17.97
CA LEU A 272 5.19 -7.88 -17.33
C LEU A 272 4.53 -6.53 -17.67
N THR A 273 4.95 -5.85 -18.73
CA THR A 273 4.41 -4.54 -19.13
C THR A 273 2.92 -4.57 -19.49
N TRP A 274 2.40 -5.72 -19.94
CA TRP A 274 0.98 -5.93 -20.22
C TRP A 274 0.08 -5.68 -18.98
N ILE A 275 0.61 -5.77 -17.76
CA ILE A 275 -0.13 -5.40 -16.53
C ILE A 275 -0.58 -3.94 -16.55
N LEU A 276 0.19 -3.06 -17.20
CA LEU A 276 -0.14 -1.63 -17.29
C LEU A 276 -1.37 -1.38 -18.18
N ASP A 277 -1.65 -2.29 -19.10
CA ASP A 277 -2.74 -2.23 -20.09
C ASP A 277 -4.03 -2.89 -19.59
N LEU A 278 -4.01 -3.57 -18.43
CA LEU A 278 -5.19 -4.20 -17.85
C LEU A 278 -6.25 -3.16 -17.48
N PRO A 279 -7.55 -3.50 -17.63
CA PRO A 279 -8.64 -2.61 -17.27
C PRO A 279 -8.60 -2.29 -15.77
N ARG A 280 -9.21 -1.17 -15.38
CA ARG A 280 -9.26 -0.75 -13.97
C ARG A 280 -10.65 -0.21 -13.67
N LYS A 281 -11.24 -0.64 -12.56
CA LYS A 281 -12.60 -0.21 -12.18
C LYS A 281 -12.61 1.25 -11.68
N SER A 282 -13.41 2.10 -12.30
CA SER A 282 -13.89 3.39 -11.76
C SER A 282 -15.38 3.26 -11.41
N VAL A 283 -15.84 3.98 -10.38
CA VAL A 283 -17.28 4.00 -10.03
C VAL A 283 -18.04 4.90 -11.00
N LEU A 284 -17.39 5.93 -11.54
CA LEU A 284 -17.94 6.72 -12.65
C LEU A 284 -17.84 5.95 -13.99
N ASN A 285 -19.01 5.61 -14.54
CA ASN A 285 -19.36 5.16 -15.91
C ASN A 285 -18.25 4.57 -16.81
N GLU A 286 -18.54 3.38 -17.36
CA GLU A 286 -17.71 2.66 -18.37
C GLU A 286 -17.32 3.48 -19.63
N LYS A 287 -17.97 4.62 -19.88
CA LYS A 287 -17.75 5.43 -21.08
C LYS A 287 -16.52 6.36 -21.03
N GLU A 288 -15.87 6.53 -19.87
CA GLU A 288 -14.64 7.35 -19.73
C GLU A 288 -13.37 6.49 -19.51
N ILE A 289 -13.40 5.21 -19.88
CA ILE A 289 -12.29 4.24 -19.69
C ILE A 289 -11.02 4.57 -20.54
N ASN A 290 -11.08 5.55 -21.45
CA ASN A 290 -9.98 5.84 -22.38
C ASN A 290 -8.96 6.91 -21.91
N THR A 291 -9.01 7.37 -20.67
CA THR A 291 -8.00 8.31 -20.15
C THR A 291 -6.97 7.63 -19.25
N ALA A 292 -5.71 8.07 -19.35
CA ALA A 292 -4.58 7.62 -18.53
C ALA A 292 -4.97 7.43 -17.05
N LEU A 293 -4.42 6.37 -16.45
CA LEU A 293 -4.57 5.97 -15.05
C LEU A 293 -4.82 7.15 -14.09
N ASP A 294 -6.01 7.18 -13.49
CA ASP A 294 -6.28 8.14 -12.44
C ASP A 294 -6.00 7.54 -11.05
N THR A 295 -4.74 7.65 -10.62
CA THR A 295 -4.27 7.07 -9.34
C THR A 295 -5.04 7.60 -8.12
N SER A 296 -5.60 8.81 -8.21
CA SER A 296 -6.39 9.40 -7.12
C SER A 296 -7.69 8.65 -6.91
N VAL A 297 -8.39 8.31 -7.99
CA VAL A 297 -9.63 7.52 -7.93
C VAL A 297 -9.37 6.15 -7.30
N GLN A 298 -8.26 5.50 -7.69
CA GLN A 298 -7.87 4.21 -7.13
C GLN A 298 -7.58 4.29 -5.63
N GLU A 299 -6.83 5.29 -5.20
CA GLU A 299 -6.52 5.50 -3.78
C GLU A 299 -7.80 5.79 -2.97
N ILE A 300 -8.71 6.62 -3.51
CA ILE A 300 -10.01 6.92 -2.90
C ILE A 300 -10.81 5.64 -2.67
N ASN A 301 -10.93 4.80 -3.70
CA ASN A 301 -11.69 3.55 -3.64
C ASN A 301 -11.05 2.57 -2.64
N MET A 302 -9.74 2.34 -2.79
CA MET A 302 -8.99 1.37 -2.01
C MET A 302 -8.92 1.74 -0.53
N LEU A 303 -8.63 3.00 -0.19
CA LEU A 303 -8.58 3.43 1.21
C LEU A 303 -9.97 3.44 1.84
N THR A 304 -11.01 3.89 1.14
CA THR A 304 -12.37 3.89 1.70
C THR A 304 -12.78 2.46 2.04
N LYS A 305 -12.76 1.54 1.06
CA LYS A 305 -13.17 0.15 1.28
C LYS A 305 -12.34 -0.52 2.38
N SER A 306 -11.01 -0.36 2.34
CA SER A 306 -10.12 -0.97 3.33
C SER A 306 -10.38 -0.48 4.76
N ASN A 307 -10.76 0.79 4.96
CA ASN A 307 -11.04 1.32 6.30
C ASN A 307 -12.38 0.82 6.84
N PHE A 308 -13.38 0.60 5.98
CA PHE A 308 -14.67 0.03 6.40
C PHE A 308 -14.62 -1.50 6.57
N ASP A 309 -13.87 -2.21 5.74
CA ASP A 309 -13.53 -3.63 5.95
C ASP A 309 -12.87 -3.83 7.32
N TRP A 310 -11.90 -2.97 7.65
CA TRP A 310 -11.25 -2.96 8.96
C TRP A 310 -12.19 -2.50 10.08
N GLY A 311 -13.07 -1.55 9.81
CA GLY A 311 -14.08 -1.06 10.75
C GLY A 311 -15.02 -2.16 11.27
N VAL A 312 -15.39 -3.12 10.43
CA VAL A 312 -16.17 -4.31 10.85
C VAL A 312 -15.43 -5.10 11.94
N ILE A 313 -14.11 -5.18 11.86
CA ILE A 313 -13.26 -5.85 12.85
C ILE A 313 -13.17 -4.96 14.10
N LEU A 314 -12.90 -3.67 13.94
CA LEU A 314 -12.73 -2.72 15.05
C LEU A 314 -13.96 -2.59 15.95
N LYS A 315 -15.15 -2.50 15.36
CA LYS A 315 -16.41 -2.43 16.10
C LYS A 315 -16.65 -3.65 17.00
N LYS A 316 -16.01 -4.79 16.71
CA LYS A 316 -16.06 -5.98 17.59
C LYS A 316 -15.12 -5.84 18.80
N TYR A 317 -13.99 -5.15 18.63
CA TYR A 317 -12.99 -4.98 19.69
C TYR A 317 -13.33 -3.85 20.66
N ASP A 318 -13.80 -2.71 20.15
CA ASP A 318 -14.15 -1.54 20.97
C ASP A 318 -15.26 -0.73 20.29
N LYS A 319 -16.51 -0.95 20.73
CA LYS A 319 -17.71 -0.36 20.13
C LYS A 319 -17.75 1.17 20.24
N ASN A 320 -17.01 1.76 21.16
CA ASN A 320 -17.10 3.19 21.47
C ASN A 320 -16.07 4.02 20.70
N CYS A 321 -15.16 3.38 19.96
CA CYS A 321 -14.01 4.06 19.34
C CYS A 321 -14.02 4.04 17.82
N PHE A 322 -15.12 3.61 17.20
CA PHE A 322 -15.29 3.66 15.76
C PHE A 322 -16.68 4.22 15.43
N ASP A 323 -16.70 5.47 14.97
CA ASP A 323 -17.90 6.12 14.42
C ASP A 323 -17.77 6.24 12.90
N ASP A 324 -18.76 5.75 12.16
CA ASP A 324 -18.69 5.70 10.69
C ASP A 324 -18.59 7.09 10.08
N VAL A 325 -19.34 8.07 10.61
CA VAL A 325 -19.33 9.46 10.11
C VAL A 325 -17.98 10.12 10.37
N ASP A 326 -17.38 9.91 11.55
CA ASP A 326 -16.01 10.35 11.86
C ASP A 326 -14.99 9.73 10.90
N VAL A 327 -15.12 8.44 10.57
CA VAL A 327 -14.21 7.78 9.62
C VAL A 327 -14.36 8.33 8.20
N TYR A 328 -15.58 8.60 7.73
CA TYR A 328 -15.79 9.28 6.45
C TYR A 328 -15.20 10.69 6.44
N TYR A 329 -15.38 11.46 7.52
CA TYR A 329 -14.77 12.78 7.67
C TYR A 329 -13.23 12.69 7.63
N ARG A 330 -12.65 11.73 8.35
CA ARG A 330 -11.20 11.49 8.33
C ARG A 330 -10.70 11.07 6.96
N LEU A 331 -11.41 10.21 6.25
CA LEU A 331 -11.08 9.84 4.87
C LEU A 331 -11.09 11.07 3.95
N TRP A 332 -12.13 11.92 4.06
CA TRP A 332 -12.20 13.17 3.30
C TRP A 332 -10.98 14.06 3.55
N LYS A 333 -10.63 14.29 4.83
CA LYS A 333 -9.43 15.05 5.19
C LYS A 333 -8.15 14.36 4.73
N ALA A 334 -8.05 13.03 4.81
CA ALA A 334 -6.88 12.28 4.35
C ALA A 334 -6.68 12.41 2.84
N PHE A 335 -7.76 12.43 2.06
CA PHE A 335 -7.73 12.69 0.62
C PHE A 335 -7.33 14.13 0.32
N GLN A 336 -7.79 15.12 1.09
CA GLN A 336 -7.28 16.48 0.98
C GLN A 336 -5.78 16.57 1.30
N TYR A 337 -5.34 15.96 2.41
CA TYR A 337 -3.95 15.97 2.85
C TYR A 337 -2.98 15.29 1.89
N ASN A 338 -3.46 14.32 1.11
CA ASN A 338 -2.67 13.62 0.10
C ASN A 338 -2.84 14.18 -1.32
N GLY A 339 -3.63 15.24 -1.51
CA GLY A 339 -3.80 15.87 -2.82
C GLY A 339 -4.76 15.13 -3.75
N HIS A 340 -5.76 14.42 -3.23
CA HIS A 340 -6.83 13.78 -4.00
C HIS A 340 -8.13 14.57 -4.00
N LEU A 341 -8.28 15.53 -3.08
CA LEU A 341 -9.40 16.46 -3.02
C LEU A 341 -8.89 17.88 -2.74
N PRO A 342 -9.56 18.95 -3.21
CA PRO A 342 -9.17 20.32 -2.90
C PRO A 342 -9.35 20.61 -1.40
N LEU A 343 -8.40 21.36 -0.81
CA LEU A 343 -8.46 21.76 0.61
C LEU A 343 -9.69 22.61 0.96
N THR A 344 -10.24 23.32 -0.03
CA THR A 344 -11.38 24.23 0.13
C THR A 344 -12.72 23.50 0.15
N ALA A 345 -12.80 22.24 -0.30
CA ALA A 345 -14.06 21.52 -0.32
C ALA A 345 -14.47 21.07 1.09
N SER A 346 -15.66 21.49 1.49
CA SER A 346 -16.29 21.07 2.75
C SER A 346 -16.66 19.59 2.71
N PHE A 347 -16.66 18.95 3.88
CA PHE A 347 -17.20 17.59 4.00
C PHE A 347 -18.69 17.61 3.58
N PRO A 348 -19.12 16.76 2.63
CA PRO A 348 -20.41 16.94 1.95
C PRO A 348 -21.58 16.26 2.67
N PHE A 349 -21.35 15.64 3.82
CA PHE A 349 -22.36 14.90 4.58
C PHE A 349 -22.61 15.55 5.93
N THR A 350 -23.84 15.40 6.40
CA THR A 350 -24.33 15.89 7.69
C THR A 350 -24.77 14.73 8.58
N GLU A 351 -25.13 15.04 9.83
CA GLU A 351 -25.67 14.04 10.76
C GLU A 351 -26.95 13.36 10.23
N HIS A 352 -27.72 14.04 9.37
CA HIS A 352 -28.93 13.47 8.77
C HIS A 352 -28.64 12.35 7.77
N ASP A 353 -27.44 12.34 7.19
CA ASP A 353 -27.02 11.34 6.19
C ASP A 353 -26.48 10.06 6.84
N ARG A 354 -26.29 10.05 8.17
CA ARG A 354 -25.63 8.94 8.91
C ARG A 354 -26.17 7.56 8.56
N HIS A 355 -27.49 7.43 8.43
CA HIS A 355 -28.14 6.14 8.20
C HIS A 355 -28.17 5.70 6.74
N SER A 356 -28.00 6.62 5.80
CA SER A 356 -27.99 6.35 4.36
C SER A 356 -26.57 6.26 3.79
N LEU A 357 -25.56 6.75 4.51
CA LEU A 357 -24.19 6.84 4.03
C LEU A 357 -23.51 5.46 3.93
N THR A 358 -23.16 5.07 2.71
CA THR A 358 -22.37 3.86 2.43
C THR A 358 -21.00 4.20 1.83
N PRO A 359 -20.03 3.27 1.83
CA PRO A 359 -18.74 3.48 1.18
C PRO A 359 -18.88 3.88 -0.29
N GLU A 360 -19.85 3.32 -1.00
CA GLU A 360 -20.13 3.62 -2.41
C GLU A 360 -20.59 5.06 -2.61
N ILE A 361 -21.54 5.54 -1.79
CA ILE A 361 -22.04 6.93 -1.84
C ILE A 361 -20.89 7.91 -1.52
N PHE A 362 -20.08 7.58 -0.53
CA PHE A 362 -18.92 8.40 -0.17
C PHE A 362 -17.86 8.45 -1.28
N ILE A 363 -17.52 7.29 -1.87
CA ILE A 363 -16.58 7.20 -3.00
C ILE A 363 -17.10 8.01 -4.19
N GLN A 364 -18.37 7.84 -4.56
CA GLN A 364 -18.99 8.60 -5.64
C GLN A 364 -18.81 10.10 -5.41
N LYS A 365 -19.09 10.58 -4.19
CA LYS A 365 -18.97 12.01 -3.88
C LYS A 365 -17.53 12.52 -3.94
N CYS A 366 -16.57 11.71 -3.52
CA CYS A 366 -15.15 12.01 -3.67
C CYS A 366 -14.74 12.06 -5.15
N GLU A 367 -15.15 11.08 -5.95
CA GLU A 367 -14.86 11.02 -7.39
C GLU A 367 -15.47 12.21 -8.14
N GLU A 368 -16.71 12.60 -7.84
CA GLU A 368 -17.36 13.82 -8.37
C GLU A 368 -16.53 15.07 -8.04
N THR A 369 -16.18 15.26 -6.77
CA THR A 369 -15.41 16.42 -6.30
C THR A 369 -14.04 16.49 -6.98
N TYR A 370 -13.36 15.34 -7.06
CA TYR A 370 -12.08 15.22 -7.71
C TYR A 370 -12.15 15.47 -9.22
N SER A 371 -13.20 14.97 -9.89
CA SER A 371 -13.39 15.12 -11.34
C SER A 371 -13.54 16.58 -11.78
N VAL A 372 -14.09 17.42 -10.91
CA VAL A 372 -14.17 18.88 -11.08
C VAL A 372 -12.81 19.51 -10.80
N TRP A 373 -12.23 19.22 -9.63
CA TRP A 373 -10.98 19.84 -9.20
C TRP A 373 -9.80 19.57 -10.16
N LYS A 374 -9.69 18.36 -10.71
CA LYS A 374 -8.61 18.00 -11.64
C LYS A 374 -8.60 18.80 -12.94
N LYS A 375 -9.68 19.53 -13.24
CA LYS A 375 -9.84 20.40 -14.42
C LYS A 375 -9.62 21.89 -14.07
N GLU A 376 -9.46 22.24 -12.81
CA GLU A 376 -9.31 23.63 -12.37
C GLU A 376 -7.90 24.19 -12.66
N PRO A 377 -7.78 25.49 -12.97
CA PRO A 377 -6.49 26.17 -13.05
C PRO A 377 -5.73 26.05 -11.72
N GLY A 378 -4.47 25.62 -11.78
CA GLY A 378 -3.63 25.46 -10.59
C GLY A 378 -3.80 24.11 -9.87
N TYR A 379 -4.46 23.12 -10.49
CA TYR A 379 -4.45 21.74 -10.02
C TYR A 379 -3.01 21.21 -9.89
N ALA A 380 -2.55 21.10 -8.64
CA ALA A 380 -1.19 20.70 -8.28
C ALA A 380 -1.23 19.76 -7.06
N PRO A 381 -1.67 18.50 -7.24
CA PRO A 381 -1.93 17.57 -6.13
C PRO A 381 -0.66 17.25 -5.31
N ALA A 382 0.49 17.10 -5.99
CA ALA A 382 1.77 16.87 -5.36
C ALA A 382 2.20 18.04 -4.47
N ASP A 383 2.01 19.27 -4.95
CA ASP A 383 2.34 20.49 -4.19
C ASP A 383 1.43 20.68 -2.98
N GLN A 384 0.13 20.37 -3.12
CA GLN A 384 -0.80 20.39 -1.99
C GLN A 384 -0.36 19.41 -0.90
N LYS A 385 -0.05 18.16 -1.27
CA LYS A 385 0.47 17.16 -0.32
C LYS A 385 1.76 17.61 0.35
N LYS A 386 2.70 18.16 -0.42
CA LYS A 386 3.96 18.70 0.09
C LYS A 386 3.72 19.84 1.08
N LYS A 387 2.81 20.77 0.76
CA LYS A 387 2.42 21.89 1.64
C LYS A 387 1.84 21.40 2.96
N MET A 388 0.93 20.43 2.93
CA MET A 388 0.33 19.87 4.16
C MET A 388 1.37 19.17 5.03
N MET A 389 2.29 18.42 4.41
CA MET A 389 3.40 17.80 5.11
C MET A 389 4.31 18.85 5.77
N ILE A 390 4.74 19.88 5.03
CA ILE A 390 5.57 20.97 5.56
C ILE A 390 4.88 21.62 6.78
N GLN A 391 3.59 21.94 6.66
CA GLN A 391 2.83 22.54 7.76
C GLN A 391 2.80 21.63 8.99
N ALA A 392 2.65 20.32 8.82
CA ALA A 392 2.68 19.38 9.93
C ALA A 392 4.05 19.32 10.62
N TYR A 393 5.15 19.40 9.86
CA TYR A 393 6.51 19.42 10.41
C TYR A 393 6.87 20.73 11.13
N LYS A 394 6.28 21.87 10.75
CA LYS A 394 6.53 23.16 11.42
C LYS A 394 6.26 23.11 12.92
N GLY A 395 5.26 22.35 13.36
CA GLY A 395 4.92 22.20 14.78
C GLY A 395 5.81 21.23 15.57
N VAL A 396 6.74 20.52 14.92
CA VAL A 396 7.54 19.47 15.57
C VAL A 396 8.80 20.07 16.19
N PRO A 397 9.09 19.92 17.49
CA PRO A 397 10.31 20.47 18.12
C PRO A 397 11.61 19.98 17.45
N MET A 398 12.62 20.83 17.35
CA MET A 398 13.90 20.45 16.70
C MET A 398 14.61 19.29 17.40
N GLU A 399 14.45 19.14 18.72
CA GLU A 399 14.97 17.96 19.44
C GLU A 399 14.41 16.65 18.87
N VAL A 400 13.10 16.60 18.59
CA VAL A 400 12.45 15.43 17.97
C VAL A 400 12.96 15.23 16.55
N ILE A 401 13.17 16.31 15.79
CA ILE A 401 13.75 16.24 14.44
C ILE A 401 15.16 15.65 14.48
N HIS A 402 16.03 16.08 15.40
CA HIS A 402 17.38 15.54 15.53
C HIS A 402 17.38 14.07 15.93
N LYS A 403 16.51 13.66 16.87
CA LYS A 403 16.35 12.23 17.22
C LYS A 403 15.87 11.41 16.02
N LEU A 404 14.97 11.96 15.21
CA LEU A 404 14.49 11.33 13.98
C LEU A 404 15.61 11.19 12.94
N GLN A 405 16.39 12.24 12.72
CA GLN A 405 17.54 12.23 11.81
C GLN A 405 18.58 11.19 12.23
N SER A 406 18.82 11.06 13.53
CA SER A 406 19.70 10.01 14.08
C SER A 406 19.13 8.61 13.84
N LEU A 407 17.84 8.40 14.08
CA LEU A 407 17.18 7.10 13.88
C LEU A 407 17.19 6.65 12.40
N TYR A 408 17.09 7.60 11.46
CA TYR A 408 17.04 7.34 10.02
C TYR A 408 18.37 7.66 9.30
N ALA A 409 19.47 7.81 10.02
CA ALA A 409 20.75 8.29 9.45
C ALA A 409 21.22 7.46 8.25
N LEU A 410 21.15 6.12 8.35
CA LEU A 410 21.51 5.22 7.26
C LEU A 410 20.56 5.35 6.06
N ASP A 411 19.27 5.56 6.30
CA ASP A 411 18.27 5.70 5.24
C ASP A 411 18.55 6.96 4.38
N PHE A 412 18.93 8.07 5.02
CA PHE A 412 19.34 9.29 4.29
C PHE A 412 20.57 9.04 3.43
N GLN A 413 21.58 8.37 3.97
CA GLN A 413 22.84 8.10 3.27
C GLN A 413 22.67 7.08 2.13
N MET A 414 22.07 5.91 2.41
CA MET A 414 21.91 4.81 1.46
C MET A 414 21.13 5.23 0.22
N PHE A 415 20.14 6.12 0.39
CA PHE A 415 19.21 6.49 -0.67
C PHE A 415 19.35 7.93 -1.15
N GLN A 416 20.43 8.61 -0.76
CA GLN A 416 20.74 9.99 -1.18
C GLN A 416 19.56 10.94 -0.94
N TYR A 417 18.94 10.85 0.24
CA TYR A 417 17.97 11.85 0.66
C TYR A 417 18.69 12.89 1.51
N ASP A 418 18.35 14.16 1.27
CA ASP A 418 18.82 15.24 2.12
C ASP A 418 18.27 15.05 3.54
N LYS A 419 19.16 15.10 4.53
CA LYS A 419 18.82 14.99 5.95
C LYS A 419 18.22 16.30 6.47
N GLU A 420 18.57 17.44 5.87
CA GLU A 420 18.14 18.78 6.27
C GLU A 420 17.62 19.57 5.06
N PRO A 421 16.60 19.06 4.36
CA PRO A 421 16.11 19.70 3.15
C PRO A 421 15.59 21.11 3.44
N SER A 422 16.07 22.07 2.66
CA SER A 422 15.73 23.49 2.80
C SER A 422 14.21 23.75 2.77
N TYR A 423 13.46 22.96 2.01
CA TYR A 423 12.01 23.09 1.91
C TYR A 423 11.25 22.71 3.20
N LEU A 424 11.87 21.97 4.13
CA LEU A 424 11.31 21.67 5.46
C LEU A 424 11.94 22.51 6.58
N PHE A 425 13.24 22.78 6.50
CA PHE A 425 14.02 23.30 7.62
C PHE A 425 14.75 24.63 7.35
N GLY A 426 14.64 25.21 6.15
CA GLY A 426 15.36 26.44 5.78
C GLY A 426 15.10 27.62 6.73
N ASP A 427 13.85 27.78 7.20
CA ASP A 427 13.47 28.84 8.14
C ASP A 427 13.75 28.48 9.62
N ARG A 428 14.19 27.25 9.90
CA ARG A 428 14.26 26.68 11.25
C ARG A 428 15.69 26.40 11.74
N LEU A 429 16.64 26.41 10.83
CA LEU A 429 18.07 26.16 11.08
C LEU A 429 18.88 27.46 11.13
N GLN A 430 18.21 28.62 11.23
CA GLN A 430 18.82 29.94 11.40
C GLN A 430 18.94 30.31 12.88
#